data_AF-A0A484A6K9-F1
#
_entry.id   AF-A0A484A6K9-F1
#
_cell.length_a   1.000
_cell.length_b   1.000
_cell.length_c   1.000
_cell.angle_alpha   90.00
_cell.angle_beta   90.00
_cell.angle_gamma   90.00
#
_symmetry.space_group_name_H-M   'P 1'
#
loop_
_entity.id
_entity.type
_entity.pdbx_description
1 polymer ?
#
loop_
_entity_poly.entity_id
_entity_poly.type
_entity_poly.pdbx_seq_one_letter_code
_entity_poly.pdbx_strand_id
1 'polypeptide(L)' 'MKYFTVEQVVEALKTGAARRHQIYDNFAQARYRGFTERAALFKTALDIFDQWKKENKES' A
#
# COMPACT_ATOMS: atom_id res chain seq x y z
N MET A 1 -6.49 9.56 -8.67
CA MET A 1 -5.65 8.54 -7.98
C MET A 1 -4.30 9.17 -7.69
N LYS A 2 -3.94 9.39 -6.41
CA LYS A 2 -2.76 10.20 -6.02
C LYS A 2 -1.43 9.44 -5.92
N TYR A 3 -1.46 8.11 -6.02
CA TYR A 3 -0.26 7.28 -5.91
C TYR A 3 0.15 6.79 -7.30
N PHE A 4 1.41 6.91 -7.68
CA PHE A 4 1.93 6.42 -8.96
C PHE A 4 3.08 5.44 -8.76
N THR A 5 3.67 5.41 -7.57
CA THR A 5 4.76 4.50 -7.21
C THR A 5 4.49 3.80 -5.88
N VAL A 6 5.26 2.74 -5.60
CA VAL A 6 5.21 1.99 -4.34
C VAL A 6 5.62 2.88 -3.17
N GLU A 7 6.67 3.68 -3.34
CA GLU A 7 7.26 4.54 -2.31
C GLU A 7 6.25 5.57 -1.80
N GLN A 8 5.47 6.17 -2.71
CA GLN A 8 4.44 7.14 -2.33
C GLN A 8 3.35 6.50 -1.45
N VAL A 9 2.98 5.25 -1.73
CA VAL A 9 2.00 4.52 -0.91
C VAL A 9 2.59 4.16 0.44
N VAL A 10 3.84 3.68 0.47
CA VAL A 10 4.54 3.35 1.72
C VAL A 10 4.70 4.58 2.61
N GLU A 11 5.12 5.71 2.05
CA GLU A 11 5.28 6.95 2.81
C GLU A 11 3.94 7.48 3.34
N ALA A 12 2.88 7.41 2.53
CA ALA A 12 1.55 7.78 2.98
C ALA A 12 1.04 6.89 4.13
N LEU A 13 1.40 5.60 4.13
CA LEU A 13 1.09 4.68 5.23
C LEU A 13 1.91 4.98 6.49
N LYS A 14 3.21 5.26 6.36
CA LYS A 14 4.11 5.60 7.48
C LYS A 14 3.72 6.91 8.16
N THR A 15 3.37 7.93 7.38
CA THR A 15 2.96 9.26 7.88
C THR A 15 1.51 9.32 8.35
N GLY A 16 0.72 8.28 8.11
CA GLY A 16 -0.71 8.26 8.41
C GLY A 16 -1.58 9.09 7.45
N ALA A 17 -1.00 9.61 6.36
CA ALA A 17 -1.74 10.29 5.29
C ALA A 17 -2.71 9.36 4.54
N ALA A 18 -2.48 8.05 4.59
CA ALA A 18 -3.40 7.01 4.16
C ALA A 18 -3.52 5.91 5.20
N ARG A 19 -4.73 5.34 5.33
CA ARG A 19 -4.97 4.17 6.16
C ARG A 19 -4.78 2.89 5.35
N ARG A 20 -4.29 1.82 6.01
CA ARG A 20 -4.07 0.50 5.38
C ARG A 20 -5.31 -0.03 4.64
N HIS A 21 -6.50 0.08 5.23
CA HIS A 21 -7.73 -0.39 4.59
C HIS A 21 -8.03 0.36 3.29
N GLN A 22 -7.76 1.66 3.22
CA GLN A 22 -7.97 2.46 1.99
C GLN A 22 -7.04 1.98 0.86
N ILE A 23 -5.80 1.61 1.18
CA ILE A 23 -4.87 1.04 0.20
C ILE A 23 -5.31 -0.37 -0.22
N TYR A 24 -5.81 -1.17 0.72
CA TYR A 24 -6.35 -2.50 0.42
C TYR A 24 -7.60 -2.44 -0.47
N ASP A 25 -8.51 -1.49 -0.24
CA ASP A 25 -9.69 -1.29 -1.08
C ASP A 25 -9.28 -0.89 -2.51
N ASN A 26 -8.28 -0.01 -2.64
CA ASN A 26 -7.72 0.34 -3.95
C ASN A 26 -7.06 -0.86 -4.65
N PHE A 27 -6.37 -1.73 -3.91
CA PHE A 27 -5.83 -2.98 -4.42
C PHE A 27 -6.95 -3.90 -4.94
N ALA A 28 -7.99 -4.13 -4.14
CA ALA A 28 -9.12 -4.99 -4.50
C ALA A 28 -9.85 -4.47 -5.75
N GLN A 29 -10.08 -3.15 -5.82
CA GLN A 29 -10.68 -2.50 -6.99
C GLN A 29 -9.80 -2.61 -8.24
N ALA A 30 -8.48 -2.40 -8.12
CA ALA A 30 -7.55 -2.55 -9.24
C ALA A 30 -7.55 -4.00 -9.76
N ARG A 31 -7.54 -4.99 -8.87
CA ARG A 31 -7.62 -6.41 -9.21
C ARG A 31 -8.95 -6.75 -9.90
N TYR A 32 -10.07 -6.30 -9.35
CA TYR A 32 -11.40 -6.53 -9.92
C TYR A 32 -11.54 -5.96 -11.34
N ARG A 33 -10.93 -4.80 -11.59
CA ARG A 33 -10.94 -4.13 -12.91
C ARG A 33 -9.88 -4.65 -13.88
N GLY A 34 -9.06 -5.62 -13.50
CA GLY A 34 -8.00 -6.17 -14.34
C GLY A 34 -6.75 -5.29 -14.47
N PHE A 35 -6.59 -4.25 -13.64
CA PHE A 35 -5.38 -3.43 -13.61
C PHE A 35 -4.27 -4.14 -12.82
N THR A 36 -3.64 -5.14 -13.44
CA THR A 36 -2.67 -6.05 -12.82
C THR A 36 -1.45 -5.33 -12.24
N GLU A 37 -0.82 -4.44 -13.01
CA GLU A 37 0.33 -3.64 -12.55
C GLU A 37 -0.04 -2.76 -11.36
N ARG A 38 -1.25 -2.19 -11.41
CA ARG A 38 -1.74 -1.32 -10.35
C ARG A 38 -2.04 -2.08 -9.07
N ALA A 39 -2.60 -3.28 -9.19
CA ALA A 39 -2.81 -4.17 -8.06
C ALA A 39 -1.46 -4.61 -7.47
N ALA A 40 -0.47 -4.94 -8.31
CA ALA A 40 0.87 -5.29 -7.87
C ALA A 40 1.52 -4.14 -7.07
N LEU A 41 1.43 -2.91 -7.56
CA LEU A 41 1.93 -1.72 -6.86
C LEU A 41 1.38 -1.62 -5.43
N PHE A 42 0.06 -1.71 -5.28
CA PHE A 42 -0.57 -1.61 -3.95
C PHE A 42 -0.21 -2.80 -3.06
N LYS A 43 -0.13 -4.01 -3.63
CA LYS A 43 0.25 -5.21 -2.88
C LYS A 43 1.68 -5.11 -2.34
N THR A 44 2.63 -4.73 -3.19
CA THR A 44 4.03 -4.52 -2.78
C THR A 44 4.14 -3.46 -1.69
N ALA A 45 3.43 -2.34 -1.81
CA ALA A 45 3.45 -1.30 -0.78
C ALA A 45 2.87 -1.77 0.56
N LEU A 46 1.79 -2.55 0.54
CA LEU A 46 1.19 -3.14 1.74
C LEU A 46 2.14 -4.12 2.43
N ASP A 47 2.89 -4.92 1.66
CA ASP A 47 3.84 -5.90 2.18
C ASP A 47 5.07 -5.22 2.80
N ILE A 48 5.61 -4.17 2.14
CA ILE A 48 6.69 -3.34 2.69
C ILE A 48 6.26 -2.67 3.99
N PHE A 49 5.05 -2.10 4.03
CA PHE A 49 4.56 -1.44 5.23
C PHE A 49 4.33 -2.43 6.38
N ASP A 50 3.86 -3.65 6.09
CA ASP A 50 3.72 -4.69 7.12
C ASP A 50 5.07 -5.10 7.69
N GLN A 51 6.10 -5.23 6.85
CA GLN A 51 7.46 -5.53 7.29
C GLN A 51 8.01 -4.40 8.18
N TRP A 52 7.89 -3.14 7.73
CA TRP A 52 8.27 -1.97 8.52
C TRP A 52 7.55 -1.94 9.89
N LYS A 53 6.25 -2.26 9.92
CA LYS A 53 5.48 -2.33 11.16
C LYS A 53 5.95 -3.43 12.12
N LYS A 54 6.46 -4.55 11.62
CA LYS A 54 7.03 -5.62 12.46
C LYS A 54 8.33 -5.13 13.09
N GLU A 55 9.23 -4.58 12.28
CA GLU A 55 10.52 -4.04 12.72
C GLU A 55 10.36 -2.91 13.75
N ASN A 56 9.36 -2.05 13.59
CA ASN A 56 9.12 -0.89 14.47
C ASN A 56 8.20 -1.20 15.66
N LYS A 57 7.64 -2.43 15.75
CA LYS A 57 6.89 -2.90 16.93
C LYS A 57 7.77 -3.66 17.92
N GLU A 58 8.94 -4.12 17.48
CA GLU A 58 9.92 -4.82 18.30
C GLU A 58 10.98 -3.87 18.91
N SER A 59 10.75 -2.55 18.83
CA SER A 59 11.50 -1.49 19.54
C SER A 59 10.62 -0.82 20.59
#